data_AF-A0A8H7W8M2-F1
#
_entry.id   AF-A0A8H7W8M2-F1
#
_cell.length_a   1.000
_cell.length_b   1.000
_cell.length_c   1.000
_cell.angle_alpha   90.00
_cell.angle_beta   90.00
_cell.angle_gamma   90.00
#
_symmetry.space_group_name_H-M   'P 1'
#
loop_
_entity.id
_entity.type
_entity.pdbx_description
1 polymer ?
#
loop_
_entity_poly.entity_id
_entity_poly.type
_entity_poly.pdbx_seq_one_letter_code
_entity_poly.pdbx_strand_id
1 'polypeptide(L)'
;MQCLCSPTRREVDKAHENSTWLDIGIQSFRNLMKIRKVRVVLWVLLAVSSIPLHLMFNSAIFVSLTANEYIVAAVTEDFVNGAEWTLDGSDIFHHLIVSQMQQNISSYDRLEPEDCIREYGVDYLSSRRRTLVVVSGRNPDPLLGILDWMYDDTQNSWVCGTTQGPNNTLETIPIEDFDCSVHVALYENEAFLMAEREVEYCLSQKVEDRCRLQFAVPIMIAVLSCNFVKLLCMVLTILKCREPTFVSLGDALCSFLEDPDQNTLGMCIARKEEFDNAWPDGGPKRWKEKKHFRYEAVGLQRWIGSNTMCAVALVALSLALKYAIHYTTTASDIKTLWDLRFSTVTSASLIRWNTPILGSPGLMKNVLLANSPQIILSMLYIVYNRMYTCMSFSKEWHDLAHRRLALRVTSPRGSQRSTYFLSLPYRYLIPISLVSIATHWILSESLFLVAIDVFDEH
;
A
#
# COMPACT_ATOMS: atom_id res chain seq x y z
N MET A 1 -9.76 -18.30 11.97
CA MET A 1 -8.90 -18.17 13.18
C MET A 1 -9.70 -18.10 14.47
N GLN A 2 -10.75 -17.27 14.58
CA GLN A 2 -11.53 -17.12 15.82
C GLN A 2 -12.08 -18.44 16.39
N CYS A 3 -12.69 -19.29 15.56
CA CYS A 3 -13.20 -20.60 16.02
C CYS A 3 -12.09 -21.50 16.61
N LEU A 4 -10.87 -21.40 16.09
CA LEU A 4 -9.74 -22.19 16.58
C LEU A 4 -9.23 -21.71 17.95
N CYS A 5 -9.38 -20.42 18.28
CA CYS A 5 -8.99 -19.89 19.59
C CYS A 5 -10.12 -19.90 20.64
N SER A 6 -11.36 -20.18 20.22
CA SER A 6 -12.49 -20.34 21.13
C SER A 6 -12.35 -21.62 21.97
N PRO A 7 -12.54 -21.55 23.30
CA PRO A 7 -12.40 -22.71 24.16
C PRO A 7 -13.61 -23.64 24.04
N THR A 8 -13.40 -24.92 24.33
CA THR A 8 -14.48 -25.92 24.52
C THR A 8 -14.97 -25.90 25.96
N ARG A 9 -16.15 -26.49 26.23
CA ARG A 9 -16.67 -26.62 27.61
C ARG A 9 -15.65 -27.28 28.55
N ARG A 10 -15.10 -28.43 28.14
CA ARG A 10 -14.11 -29.18 28.91
C ARG A 10 -12.84 -28.39 29.24
N GLU A 11 -12.38 -27.55 28.31
CA GLU A 11 -11.20 -26.71 28.57
C GLU A 11 -11.50 -25.57 29.53
N VAL A 12 -12.73 -25.05 29.52
CA VAL A 12 -13.18 -24.07 30.52
C VAL A 12 -13.28 -24.72 31.89
N ASP A 13 -13.92 -25.90 31.99
CA ASP A 13 -14.03 -26.64 33.26
C ASP A 13 -12.65 -26.94 33.84
N LYS A 14 -11.73 -27.48 33.01
CA LYS A 14 -10.35 -27.72 33.42
C LYS A 14 -9.61 -26.43 33.82
N ALA A 15 -9.87 -25.31 33.15
CA ALA A 15 -9.27 -24.05 33.54
C ALA A 15 -9.77 -23.61 34.92
N HIS A 16 -11.07 -23.74 35.17
CA HIS A 16 -11.71 -23.36 36.43
C HIS A 16 -11.29 -24.28 37.59
N GLU A 17 -11.12 -25.58 37.37
CA GLU A 17 -10.54 -26.51 38.36
C GLU A 17 -9.15 -26.08 38.84
N ASN A 18 -8.39 -25.42 37.96
CA ASN A 18 -7.06 -24.89 38.28
C ASN A 18 -7.10 -23.43 38.74
N SER A 19 -8.27 -22.90 39.09
CA SER A 19 -8.47 -21.49 39.46
C SER A 19 -7.92 -20.52 38.40
N THR A 20 -8.23 -20.79 37.13
CA THR A 20 -7.91 -19.88 36.02
C THR A 20 -9.06 -19.75 35.01
N TRP A 21 -9.10 -18.67 34.24
CA TRP A 21 -10.20 -18.41 33.29
C TRP A 21 -9.72 -18.31 31.83
N LEU A 22 -10.68 -18.42 30.91
CA LEU A 22 -10.51 -18.31 29.46
C LEU A 22 -11.43 -17.21 28.90
N ASP A 23 -10.99 -16.57 27.81
CA ASP A 23 -11.82 -15.56 27.14
C ASP A 23 -12.81 -16.26 26.20
N ILE A 24 -14.06 -15.79 26.14
CA ILE A 24 -15.11 -16.39 25.30
C ILE A 24 -15.52 -15.41 24.20
N GLY A 25 -15.67 -15.95 22.99
CA GLY A 25 -16.17 -15.26 21.80
C GLY A 25 -15.38 -14.04 21.31
N ILE A 26 -14.11 -13.95 21.70
CA ILE A 26 -13.13 -12.99 21.17
C ILE A 26 -11.85 -13.71 20.77
N GLN A 27 -11.06 -13.10 19.87
CA GLN A 27 -9.72 -13.59 19.57
C GLN A 27 -8.79 -13.31 20.75
N SER A 28 -8.35 -14.37 21.44
CA SER A 28 -7.51 -14.27 22.63
C SER A 28 -6.24 -15.10 22.49
N PHE A 29 -5.10 -14.42 22.49
CA PHE A 29 -3.78 -15.04 22.52
C PHE A 29 -3.54 -15.82 23.82
N ARG A 30 -4.18 -15.40 24.93
CA ARG A 30 -4.11 -16.16 26.18
C ARG A 30 -4.72 -17.54 26.05
N ASN A 31 -5.84 -17.66 25.35
CA ASN A 31 -6.47 -18.95 25.13
C ASN A 31 -5.56 -19.91 24.36
N LEU A 32 -4.75 -19.40 23.42
CA LEU A 32 -3.82 -20.23 22.64
C LEU A 32 -2.81 -20.99 23.51
N MET A 33 -2.50 -20.50 24.72
CA MET A 33 -1.61 -21.19 25.67
C MET A 33 -2.29 -22.33 26.42
N LYS A 34 -3.63 -22.39 26.43
CA LYS A 34 -4.42 -23.28 27.29
C LYS A 34 -5.29 -24.28 26.53
N ILE A 35 -5.55 -24.05 25.24
CA ILE A 35 -6.35 -24.94 24.40
C ILE A 35 -5.52 -26.09 23.80
N ARG A 36 -6.21 -27.08 23.25
CA ARG A 36 -5.61 -28.23 22.53
C ARG A 36 -4.57 -27.80 21.47
N LYS A 37 -3.35 -28.34 21.57
CA LYS A 37 -2.19 -28.03 20.69
C LYS A 37 -2.48 -28.07 19.20
N VAL A 38 -3.31 -29.00 18.73
CA VAL A 38 -3.69 -29.11 17.30
C VAL A 38 -4.30 -27.80 16.79
N ARG A 39 -5.19 -27.17 17.59
CA ARG A 39 -5.82 -25.90 17.21
C ARG A 39 -4.86 -24.73 17.24
N VAL A 40 -3.89 -24.76 18.16
CA VAL A 40 -2.81 -23.76 18.22
C VAL A 40 -1.95 -23.83 16.96
N VAL A 41 -1.51 -25.03 16.56
CA VAL A 41 -0.72 -25.22 15.34
C VAL A 41 -1.49 -24.75 14.10
N LEU A 42 -2.76 -25.14 13.96
CA LEU A 42 -3.60 -24.68 12.85
C LEU A 42 -3.80 -23.16 12.85
N TRP A 43 -3.98 -22.56 14.02
CA TRP A 43 -4.10 -21.11 14.16
C TRP A 43 -2.81 -20.39 13.75
N VAL A 44 -1.64 -20.88 14.19
CA VAL A 44 -0.33 -20.31 13.84
C VAL A 44 -0.07 -20.44 12.34
N LEU A 45 -0.35 -21.61 11.75
CA LEU A 45 -0.19 -21.80 10.30
C LEU A 45 -1.09 -20.86 9.50
N LEU A 46 -2.34 -20.64 9.92
CA LEU A 46 -3.24 -19.66 9.29
C LEU A 46 -2.75 -18.22 9.45
N ALA A 47 -2.21 -17.86 10.61
CA ALA A 47 -1.67 -16.52 10.85
C ALA A 47 -0.42 -16.26 9.99
N VAL A 48 0.57 -17.17 10.04
CA VAL A 48 1.83 -17.04 9.30
C VAL A 48 1.60 -17.05 7.80
N SER A 49 0.79 -17.98 7.27
CA SER A 49 0.45 -18.02 5.83
C SER A 49 -0.39 -16.83 5.36
N SER A 50 -0.93 -16.01 6.26
CA SER A 50 -1.62 -14.77 5.87
C SER A 50 -0.67 -13.60 5.62
N ILE A 51 0.52 -13.60 6.22
CA ILE A 51 1.48 -12.49 6.11
C ILE A 51 1.90 -12.26 4.64
N PRO A 52 2.32 -13.28 3.86
CA PRO A 52 2.76 -13.06 2.46
C PRO A 52 1.65 -12.52 1.55
N LEU A 53 0.40 -12.86 1.83
CA LEU A 53 -0.75 -12.34 1.08
C LEU A 53 -0.91 -10.82 1.27
N HIS A 54 -0.75 -10.34 2.50
CA HIS A 54 -0.80 -8.90 2.77
C HIS A 54 0.44 -8.16 2.26
N LEU A 55 1.59 -8.84 2.17
CA LEU A 55 2.86 -8.22 1.80
C LEU A 55 3.19 -8.22 0.32
N MET A 56 2.66 -9.16 -0.46
CA MET A 56 3.25 -9.45 -1.77
C MET A 56 2.22 -9.70 -2.86
N PHE A 57 0.95 -9.95 -2.53
CA PHE A 57 -0.03 -10.40 -3.53
C PHE A 57 -0.29 -9.37 -4.63
N ASN A 58 -0.42 -8.09 -4.26
CA ASN A 58 -0.60 -6.98 -5.20
C ASN A 58 0.67 -6.66 -6.02
N SER A 59 1.79 -7.31 -5.73
CA SER A 59 3.04 -7.17 -6.50
C SER A 59 3.41 -8.44 -7.25
N ALA A 60 2.52 -9.44 -7.28
CA ALA A 60 2.73 -10.66 -8.04
C ALA A 60 2.59 -10.42 -9.55
N ILE A 61 1.70 -9.50 -9.92
CA ILE A 61 1.41 -9.08 -11.28
C ILE A 61 1.42 -7.55 -11.27
N PHE A 62 2.26 -6.94 -12.09
CA PHE A 62 2.35 -5.49 -12.22
C PHE A 62 2.62 -5.12 -13.66
N VAL A 63 2.18 -3.92 -14.05
CA VAL A 63 2.47 -3.35 -15.36
C VAL A 63 3.81 -2.63 -15.27
N SER A 64 4.71 -2.83 -16.23
CA SER A 64 5.89 -1.99 -16.37
C SER A 64 5.59 -0.80 -17.28
N LEU A 65 6.00 0.38 -16.82
CA LEU A 65 6.07 1.57 -17.64
C LEU A 65 7.29 1.49 -18.55
N THR A 66 7.22 2.13 -19.70
CA THR A 66 8.30 2.21 -20.68
C THR A 66 8.88 3.62 -20.66
N ALA A 67 10.21 3.70 -20.65
CA ALA A 67 10.93 4.96 -20.79
C ALA A 67 12.05 4.76 -21.81
N ASN A 68 12.05 5.53 -22.88
CA ASN A 68 13.16 5.55 -23.82
C ASN A 68 14.13 6.65 -23.38
N GLU A 69 15.40 6.31 -23.20
CA GLU A 69 16.44 7.34 -23.19
C GLU A 69 16.63 7.86 -24.61
N TYR A 70 16.90 9.16 -24.73
CA TYR A 70 16.94 9.78 -26.03
C TYR A 70 17.84 10.99 -26.10
N ILE A 71 18.24 11.29 -27.34
CA ILE A 71 19.04 12.45 -27.68
C ILE A 71 18.15 13.56 -28.27
N VAL A 72 18.35 14.76 -27.76
CA VAL A 72 17.83 16.02 -28.29
C VAL A 72 18.98 16.76 -28.97
N ALA A 73 18.82 17.13 -30.23
CA ALA A 73 19.81 17.95 -30.94
C ALA A 73 19.18 19.26 -31.42
N ALA A 74 19.74 20.39 -30.99
CA ALA A 74 19.35 21.71 -31.45
C ALA A 74 20.09 22.02 -32.76
N VAL A 75 19.34 22.29 -33.83
CA VAL A 75 19.88 22.44 -35.18
C VAL A 75 19.24 23.60 -35.92
N THR A 76 19.91 24.10 -36.96
CA THR A 76 19.32 25.07 -37.91
C THR A 76 18.68 24.34 -39.10
N GLU A 77 17.87 25.06 -39.88
CA GLU A 77 17.28 24.55 -41.13
C GLU A 77 18.35 24.02 -42.12
N ASP A 78 19.58 24.55 -42.08
CA ASP A 78 20.67 24.09 -42.94
C ASP A 78 21.07 22.63 -42.61
N PHE A 79 20.98 22.21 -41.34
CA PHE A 79 21.20 20.80 -40.94
C PHE A 79 20.18 19.88 -41.60
N VAL A 80 18.90 20.30 -41.58
CA VAL A 80 17.79 19.54 -42.17
C VAL A 80 17.97 19.39 -43.68
N ASN A 81 18.57 20.40 -44.33
CA ASN A 81 18.92 20.39 -45.75
C ASN A 81 20.20 19.62 -46.09
N GLY A 82 20.85 18.98 -45.10
CA GLY A 82 22.02 18.14 -45.30
C GLY A 82 23.36 18.87 -45.30
N ALA A 83 23.44 20.05 -44.69
CA ALA A 83 24.72 20.72 -44.48
C ALA A 83 25.66 19.89 -43.57
N GLU A 84 26.97 20.03 -43.82
CA GLU A 84 27.99 19.46 -42.93
C GLU A 84 28.01 20.21 -41.59
N TRP A 85 28.26 19.47 -40.52
CA TRP A 85 28.29 19.94 -39.14
C TRP A 85 29.50 19.35 -38.42
N THR A 86 29.88 19.97 -37.31
CA THR A 86 30.94 19.47 -36.45
C THR A 86 30.43 19.29 -35.02
N LEU A 87 31.07 18.37 -34.29
CA LEU A 87 30.80 18.15 -32.87
C LEU A 87 32.14 18.28 -32.15
N ASP A 88 32.29 19.30 -31.30
CA ASP A 88 33.53 19.51 -30.56
C ASP A 88 33.69 18.42 -29.50
N GLY A 89 34.79 17.66 -29.59
CA GLY A 89 35.11 16.55 -28.68
C GLY A 89 35.21 15.22 -29.41
N SER A 90 35.88 14.24 -28.78
CA SER A 90 36.09 12.90 -29.35
C SER A 90 34.92 11.95 -29.06
N ASP A 91 33.68 12.41 -29.28
CA ASP A 91 32.50 11.60 -29.02
C ASP A 91 31.98 10.95 -30.30
N ILE A 92 32.56 9.79 -30.62
CA ILE A 92 32.22 9.00 -31.81
C ILE A 92 30.78 8.50 -31.75
N PHE A 93 30.25 8.24 -30.55
CA PHE A 93 28.91 7.72 -30.36
C PHE A 93 27.88 8.77 -30.77
N HIS A 94 27.94 9.97 -30.17
CA HIS A 94 27.05 11.07 -30.51
C HIS A 94 27.12 11.46 -31.98
N HIS A 95 28.33 11.51 -32.53
CA HIS A 95 28.50 11.80 -33.95
C HIS A 95 27.77 10.77 -34.84
N LEU A 96 27.86 9.48 -34.51
CA LEU A 96 27.19 8.42 -35.26
C LEU A 96 25.66 8.53 -35.15
N ILE A 97 25.14 8.80 -33.95
CA ILE A 97 23.69 8.93 -33.73
C ILE A 97 23.13 10.15 -34.46
N VAL A 98 23.74 11.33 -34.31
CA VAL A 98 23.28 12.57 -34.96
C VAL A 98 23.38 12.46 -36.48
N SER A 99 24.41 11.79 -37.01
CA SER A 99 24.50 11.50 -38.44
C SER A 99 23.36 10.60 -38.92
N GLN A 100 23.00 9.56 -38.15
CA GLN A 100 21.83 8.74 -38.45
C GLN A 100 20.51 9.53 -38.36
N MET A 101 20.40 10.47 -37.42
CA MET A 101 19.24 11.35 -37.30
C MET A 101 19.09 12.18 -38.56
N GLN A 102 20.18 12.82 -39.04
CA GLN A 102 20.18 13.61 -40.27
C GLN A 102 19.81 12.79 -41.51
N GLN A 103 20.35 11.58 -41.64
CA GLN A 103 20.07 10.70 -42.78
C GLN A 103 18.61 10.20 -42.79
N ASN A 104 18.02 9.99 -41.61
CA ASN A 104 16.69 9.41 -41.46
C ASN A 104 15.58 10.45 -41.22
N ILE A 105 15.84 11.76 -41.43
CA ILE A 105 14.88 12.85 -41.21
C ILE A 105 13.51 12.57 -41.83
N SER A 106 13.46 11.96 -43.01
CA SER A 106 12.20 11.62 -43.70
C SER A 106 11.25 10.69 -42.91
N SER A 107 11.76 9.97 -41.92
CA SER A 107 10.97 9.10 -41.03
C SER A 107 10.46 9.79 -39.76
N TYR A 108 10.84 11.05 -39.54
CA TYR A 108 10.46 11.82 -38.37
C TYR A 108 9.18 12.59 -38.65
N ASP A 109 8.33 12.71 -37.63
CA ASP A 109 7.15 13.56 -37.70
C ASP A 109 7.53 14.99 -37.36
N ARG A 110 7.06 15.93 -38.18
CA ARG A 110 7.10 17.35 -37.84
C ARG A 110 6.05 17.65 -36.79
N LEU A 111 6.48 18.23 -35.67
CA LEU A 111 5.65 18.72 -34.58
C LEU A 111 5.81 20.23 -34.46
N GLU A 112 4.69 20.92 -34.27
CA GLU A 112 4.72 22.35 -33.92
C GLU A 112 5.24 22.52 -32.48
N PRO A 113 5.75 23.71 -32.10
CA PRO A 113 6.38 23.93 -30.80
C PRO A 113 5.52 23.48 -29.60
N GLU A 114 4.22 23.78 -29.60
CA GLU A 114 3.30 23.35 -28.53
C GLU A 114 3.18 21.82 -28.41
N ASP A 115 3.11 21.12 -29.55
CA ASP A 115 3.00 19.66 -29.57
C ASP A 115 4.33 19.01 -29.18
N CYS A 116 5.46 19.63 -29.55
CA CYS A 116 6.78 19.20 -29.10
C CYS A 116 6.88 19.25 -27.57
N ILE A 117 6.44 20.36 -26.94
CA ILE A 117 6.41 20.50 -25.48
C ILE A 117 5.48 19.46 -24.85
N ARG A 118 4.29 19.20 -25.43
CA ARG A 118 3.34 18.21 -24.87
C ARG A 118 3.85 16.78 -24.95
N GLU A 119 4.49 16.41 -26.06
CA GLU A 119 4.99 15.06 -26.28
C GLU A 119 6.28 14.79 -25.49
N TYR A 120 7.18 15.76 -25.41
CA TYR A 120 8.47 15.62 -24.73
C TYR A 120 8.51 16.17 -23.31
N GLY A 121 7.50 16.90 -22.83
CA GLY A 121 7.45 17.42 -21.47
C GLY A 121 6.92 16.43 -20.42
N VAL A 122 6.87 15.13 -20.74
CA VAL A 122 6.38 14.06 -19.86
C VAL A 122 7.53 13.37 -19.12
N ASP A 123 7.32 12.97 -17.86
CA ASP A 123 8.37 12.35 -17.04
C ASP A 123 8.97 11.06 -17.63
N TYR A 124 8.16 10.26 -18.35
CA TYR A 124 8.59 8.99 -18.94
C TYR A 124 8.09 8.89 -20.38
N LEU A 125 8.99 9.11 -21.33
CA LEU A 125 8.69 9.09 -22.76
C LEU A 125 8.66 7.66 -23.30
N SER A 126 7.50 7.17 -23.73
CA SER A 126 7.33 5.80 -24.26
C SER A 126 7.14 5.72 -25.77
N SER A 127 6.44 6.70 -26.35
CA SER A 127 5.98 6.69 -27.75
C SER A 127 7.01 7.26 -28.74
N ARG A 128 8.08 7.86 -28.23
CA ARG A 128 9.10 8.59 -29.01
C ARG A 128 10.47 8.40 -28.38
N ARG A 129 11.52 8.73 -29.15
CA ARG A 129 12.89 8.79 -28.64
C ARG A 129 13.61 10.04 -29.16
N ARG A 130 14.22 10.00 -30.33
CA ARG A 130 15.09 11.05 -30.87
C ARG A 130 14.29 12.27 -31.33
N THR A 131 14.82 13.45 -31.08
CA THR A 131 14.24 14.71 -31.58
C THR A 131 15.31 15.67 -32.08
N LEU A 132 15.06 16.24 -33.26
CA LEU A 132 15.79 17.40 -33.76
C LEU A 132 14.93 18.63 -33.51
N VAL A 133 15.46 19.59 -32.76
CA VAL A 133 14.76 20.84 -32.48
C VAL A 133 15.31 21.91 -33.40
N VAL A 134 14.49 22.33 -34.37
CA VAL A 134 14.91 23.29 -35.40
C VAL A 134 14.66 24.70 -34.89
N VAL A 135 15.72 25.49 -34.81
CA VAL A 135 15.68 26.85 -34.28
C VAL A 135 15.90 27.89 -35.37
N SER A 136 15.42 29.09 -35.09
CA SER A 136 15.50 30.22 -35.99
C SER A 136 16.94 30.77 -36.17
N GLY A 137 17.15 31.37 -37.34
CA GLY A 137 18.39 32.04 -37.71
C GLY A 137 19.41 31.13 -38.39
N ARG A 138 20.61 31.68 -38.63
CA ARG A 138 21.72 30.95 -39.26
C ARG A 138 22.86 30.76 -38.27
N ASN A 139 23.63 29.71 -38.48
CA ASN A 139 24.86 29.45 -37.75
C ASN A 139 25.89 28.82 -38.70
N PRO A 140 27.19 29.15 -38.62
CA PRO A 140 28.20 28.55 -39.49
C PRO A 140 28.27 27.02 -39.35
N ASP A 141 28.10 26.52 -38.13
CA ASP A 141 27.87 25.11 -37.86
C ASP A 141 26.37 24.91 -37.59
N PRO A 142 25.66 24.11 -38.40
CA PRO A 142 24.23 23.97 -38.24
C PRO A 142 23.82 23.11 -37.04
N LEU A 143 24.77 22.44 -36.35
CA LEU A 143 24.53 21.79 -35.05
C LEU A 143 24.92 22.72 -33.89
N LEU A 144 23.94 23.19 -33.12
CA LEU A 144 24.17 24.10 -32.00
C LEU A 144 24.58 23.37 -30.72
N GLY A 145 23.95 22.22 -30.48
CA GLY A 145 24.34 21.33 -29.39
C GLY A 145 23.42 20.15 -29.19
N ILE A 146 23.85 19.25 -28.31
CA ILE A 146 23.18 17.99 -27.97
C ILE A 146 22.87 17.93 -26.47
N LEU A 147 21.73 17.34 -26.12
CA LEU A 147 21.36 16.93 -24.76
C LEU A 147 21.05 15.43 -24.76
N ASP A 148 21.68 14.71 -23.84
CA ASP A 148 21.27 13.36 -23.46
C ASP A 148 20.18 13.44 -22.40
N TRP A 149 19.02 12.88 -22.69
CA TRP A 149 17.99 12.68 -21.69
C TRP A 149 18.06 11.25 -21.15
N MET A 150 18.30 11.15 -19.84
CA MET A 150 18.35 9.88 -19.11
C MET A 150 17.13 9.75 -18.18
N TYR A 151 16.66 8.52 -17.96
CA TYR A 151 15.48 8.27 -17.12
C TYR A 151 15.68 8.68 -15.64
N ASP A 152 16.93 8.76 -15.20
CA ASP A 152 17.31 9.15 -13.85
C ASP A 152 17.57 10.64 -13.69
N ASP A 153 17.51 11.43 -14.77
CA ASP A 153 17.64 12.87 -14.70
C ASP A 153 16.38 13.51 -14.07
N THR A 154 16.55 14.69 -13.51
CA THR A 154 15.48 15.40 -12.78
C THR A 154 14.64 16.24 -13.72
N GLN A 155 13.50 15.67 -14.17
CA GLN A 155 12.47 16.28 -15.02
C GLN A 155 12.93 16.69 -16.42
N ASN A 156 12.01 16.75 -17.39
CA ASN A 156 12.29 17.15 -18.77
C ASN A 156 12.38 18.68 -18.87
N SER A 157 13.26 19.28 -18.07
CA SER A 157 13.43 20.72 -17.93
C SER A 157 13.81 21.42 -19.24
N TRP A 158 14.38 20.67 -20.20
CA TRP A 158 14.79 21.20 -21.50
C TRP A 158 13.62 21.77 -22.32
N VAL A 159 12.37 21.32 -22.12
CA VAL A 159 11.21 21.91 -22.82
C VAL A 159 10.85 23.31 -22.30
N CYS A 160 11.31 23.68 -21.11
CA CYS A 160 11.22 25.07 -20.62
C CYS A 160 12.36 25.96 -21.15
N GLY A 161 13.39 25.35 -21.74
CA GLY A 161 14.43 26.02 -22.48
C GLY A 161 15.83 25.57 -22.11
N THR A 162 16.78 25.87 -22.99
CA THR A 162 18.19 25.51 -22.83
C THR A 162 19.12 26.66 -23.24
N THR A 163 20.30 26.68 -22.61
CA THR A 163 21.44 27.53 -22.99
C THR A 163 22.50 26.69 -23.69
N GLN A 164 23.37 27.35 -24.45
CA GLN A 164 24.48 26.67 -25.10
C GLN A 164 25.60 26.40 -24.08
N GLY A 165 25.95 25.12 -23.90
CA GLY A 165 27.03 24.67 -23.05
C GLY A 165 28.38 24.54 -23.79
N PRO A 166 29.45 24.16 -23.07
CA PRO A 166 30.76 23.90 -23.68
C PRO A 166 30.74 22.63 -24.56
N ASN A 167 31.57 22.58 -25.60
CA ASN A 167 31.71 21.41 -26.49
C ASN A 167 30.40 20.95 -27.17
N ASN A 168 29.60 21.90 -27.70
CA ASN A 168 28.33 21.61 -28.36
C ASN A 168 27.35 20.81 -27.46
N THR A 169 27.34 21.03 -26.15
CA THR A 169 26.29 20.51 -25.27
C THR A 169 25.18 21.54 -25.09
N LEU A 170 23.99 21.07 -24.72
CA LEU A 170 22.90 21.92 -24.26
C LEU A 170 22.79 21.80 -22.74
N GLU A 171 22.66 22.93 -22.07
CA GLU A 171 22.46 22.98 -20.62
C GLU A 171 21.02 23.39 -20.35
N THR A 172 20.32 22.61 -19.53
CA THR A 172 18.96 22.93 -19.09
C THR A 172 18.98 24.01 -18.02
N ILE A 173 17.93 24.85 -18.00
CA ILE A 173 17.80 25.89 -16.97
C ILE A 173 17.74 25.24 -15.57
N PRO A 174 18.54 25.71 -14.58
CA PRO A 174 18.61 25.10 -13.25
C PRO A 174 17.26 25.05 -12.51
N ILE A 175 17.01 23.93 -11.81
CA ILE A 175 15.76 23.62 -11.10
C ILE A 175 15.55 24.50 -9.85
N GLU A 176 16.62 25.07 -9.26
CA GLU A 176 16.50 25.92 -8.07
C GLU A 176 15.71 27.21 -8.32
N ASP A 177 15.60 27.63 -9.58
CA ASP A 177 14.88 28.84 -9.98
C ASP A 177 13.47 28.54 -10.55
N PHE A 178 13.17 27.30 -10.98
CA PHE A 178 11.96 26.98 -11.73
C PHE A 178 11.60 25.48 -11.78
N ASP A 179 10.39 25.10 -11.30
CA ASP A 179 9.83 23.75 -11.47
C ASP A 179 9.18 23.66 -12.86
N CYS A 180 9.91 23.13 -13.84
CA CYS A 180 9.46 23.08 -15.22
C CYS A 180 8.35 22.03 -15.41
N SER A 181 7.13 22.48 -15.72
CA SER A 181 6.03 21.61 -16.15
C SER A 181 5.55 21.97 -17.55
N VAL A 182 4.83 21.05 -18.21
CA VAL A 182 4.18 21.33 -19.51
C VAL A 182 3.30 22.59 -19.46
N HIS A 183 2.60 22.82 -18.33
CA HIS A 183 1.77 24.01 -18.17
C HIS A 183 2.62 25.28 -18.20
N VAL A 184 3.71 25.26 -17.45
CA VAL A 184 4.64 26.37 -17.32
C VAL A 184 5.32 26.65 -18.68
N ALA A 185 5.81 25.62 -19.36
CA ALA A 185 6.42 25.72 -20.68
C ALA A 185 5.46 26.28 -21.76
N LEU A 186 4.15 25.98 -21.67
CA LEU A 186 3.15 26.43 -22.66
C LEU A 186 2.55 27.80 -22.37
N TYR A 187 2.41 28.19 -21.10
CA TYR A 187 1.58 29.34 -20.72
C TYR A 187 2.30 30.40 -19.89
N GLU A 188 3.39 30.05 -19.21
CA GLU A 188 4.14 30.99 -18.36
C GLU A 188 5.45 31.45 -19.03
N ASN A 189 6.04 30.62 -19.89
CA ASN A 189 7.18 31.01 -20.71
C ASN A 189 6.75 31.94 -21.86
N GLU A 190 7.51 33.02 -22.06
CA GLU A 190 7.28 33.95 -23.18
C GLU A 190 7.59 33.31 -24.55
N ALA A 191 8.59 32.42 -24.60
CA ALA A 191 8.99 31.70 -25.81
C ALA A 191 9.66 30.36 -25.47
N PHE A 192 9.52 29.38 -26.36
CA PHE A 192 10.29 28.13 -26.30
C PHE A 192 11.65 28.34 -26.94
N LEU A 193 12.70 28.38 -26.12
CA LEU A 193 14.07 28.67 -26.56
C LEU A 193 14.96 27.44 -26.44
N MET A 194 15.72 27.13 -27.49
CA MET A 194 16.77 26.11 -27.48
C MET A 194 18.09 26.72 -27.91
N ALA A 195 19.14 26.53 -27.09
CA ALA A 195 20.41 27.25 -27.24
C ALA A 195 20.21 28.77 -27.44
N GLU A 196 19.34 29.37 -26.61
CA GLU A 196 18.99 30.80 -26.65
C GLU A 196 18.30 31.28 -27.95
N ARG A 197 17.77 30.37 -28.78
CA ARG A 197 17.07 30.70 -30.04
C ARG A 197 15.65 30.18 -30.04
N GLU A 198 14.76 30.93 -30.68
CA GLU A 198 13.35 30.53 -30.81
C GLU A 198 13.20 29.26 -31.65
N VAL A 199 12.47 28.29 -31.12
CA VAL A 199 12.17 27.02 -31.78
C VAL A 199 11.10 27.23 -32.84
N GLU A 200 11.39 26.86 -34.09
CA GLU A 200 10.42 26.93 -35.19
C GLU A 200 9.55 25.67 -35.24
N TYR A 201 10.15 24.48 -35.13
CA TYR A 201 9.47 23.18 -35.10
C TYR A 201 10.39 22.08 -34.58
N CYS A 202 9.82 20.94 -34.21
CA CYS A 202 10.58 19.74 -33.87
C CYS A 202 10.37 18.64 -34.91
N LEU A 203 11.41 17.88 -35.21
CA LEU A 203 11.30 16.61 -35.92
C LEU A 203 11.47 15.50 -34.90
N SER A 204 10.44 14.69 -34.70
CA SER A 204 10.41 13.66 -33.67
C SER A 204 10.25 12.26 -34.24
N GLN A 205 11.10 11.34 -33.76
CA GLN A 205 11.01 9.93 -34.12
C GLN A 205 9.95 9.23 -33.28
N LYS A 206 8.93 8.68 -33.95
CA LYS A 206 7.96 7.76 -33.33
C LYS A 206 8.54 6.38 -33.11
N VAL A 207 8.19 5.78 -31.98
CA VAL A 207 8.52 4.41 -31.58
C VAL A 207 7.24 3.75 -31.09
N GLU A 208 7.14 2.43 -31.29
CA GLU A 208 6.01 1.68 -30.78
C GLU A 208 6.09 1.58 -29.24
N ASP A 209 5.04 2.02 -28.56
CA ASP A 209 4.93 1.90 -27.10
C ASP A 209 4.77 0.42 -26.71
N ARG A 210 5.67 -0.07 -25.86
CA ARG A 210 5.76 -1.49 -25.45
C ARG A 210 5.40 -1.69 -23.99
N CYS A 211 4.16 -1.40 -23.63
CA CYS A 211 3.65 -1.75 -22.30
C CYS A 211 3.68 -3.27 -22.07
N ARG A 212 4.30 -3.72 -20.96
CA ARG A 212 4.42 -5.15 -20.62
C ARG A 212 3.77 -5.46 -19.28
N LEU A 213 3.15 -6.62 -19.22
CA LEU A 213 2.68 -7.21 -17.97
C LEU A 213 3.77 -8.12 -17.42
N GLN A 214 4.28 -7.78 -16.24
CA GLN A 214 5.36 -8.50 -15.57
C GLN A 214 4.80 -9.44 -14.50
N PHE A 215 5.38 -10.63 -14.42
CA PHE A 215 4.99 -11.67 -13.47
C PHE A 215 6.16 -11.99 -12.53
N ALA A 216 6.01 -11.66 -11.25
CA ALA A 216 6.95 -12.07 -10.23
C ALA A 216 6.69 -13.53 -9.82
N VAL A 217 7.19 -14.47 -10.63
CA VAL A 217 6.99 -15.92 -10.43
C VAL A 217 7.31 -16.39 -9.00
N PRO A 218 8.43 -15.97 -8.35
CA PRO A 218 8.70 -16.37 -6.96
C PRO A 218 7.62 -15.92 -5.97
N ILE A 219 7.07 -14.72 -6.18
CA ILE A 219 5.98 -14.18 -5.36
C ILE A 219 4.70 -14.99 -5.57
N MET A 220 4.34 -15.28 -6.81
CA MET A 220 3.17 -16.10 -7.14
C MET A 220 3.25 -17.49 -6.48
N ILE A 221 4.41 -18.17 -6.59
CA ILE A 221 4.62 -19.48 -5.96
C ILE A 221 4.45 -19.39 -4.45
N ALA A 222 5.00 -18.36 -3.80
CA ALA A 222 4.87 -18.15 -2.36
C ALA A 222 3.40 -17.94 -1.95
N VAL A 223 2.67 -17.11 -2.68
CA VAL A 223 1.25 -16.83 -2.42
C VAL A 223 0.38 -18.07 -2.62
N LEU A 224 0.59 -18.82 -3.71
CA LEU A 224 -0.14 -20.05 -4.00
C LEU A 224 0.12 -21.11 -2.91
N SER A 225 1.38 -21.27 -2.51
CA SER A 225 1.77 -22.17 -1.41
C SER A 225 1.10 -21.79 -0.10
N CYS A 226 1.04 -20.50 0.23
CA CYS A 226 0.35 -20.01 1.42
C CYS A 226 -1.15 -20.28 1.38
N ASN A 227 -1.81 -20.05 0.24
CA ASN A 227 -3.23 -20.37 0.07
C ASN A 227 -3.51 -21.87 0.17
N PHE A 228 -2.63 -22.72 -0.36
CA PHE A 228 -2.73 -24.17 -0.22
C PHE A 228 -2.63 -24.60 1.26
N VAL A 229 -1.68 -24.03 2.02
CA VAL A 229 -1.57 -24.26 3.46
C VAL A 229 -2.85 -23.83 4.19
N LYS A 230 -3.44 -22.68 3.84
CA LYS A 230 -4.71 -22.23 4.42
C LYS A 230 -5.84 -23.21 4.15
N LEU A 231 -5.97 -23.66 2.91
CA LEU A 231 -6.98 -24.65 2.51
C LEU A 231 -6.82 -25.94 3.32
N LEU A 232 -5.59 -26.46 3.42
CA LEU A 232 -5.29 -27.65 4.22
C LEU A 232 -5.66 -27.43 5.69
N CYS A 233 -5.32 -26.28 6.27
CA CYS A 233 -5.70 -25.93 7.65
C CYS A 233 -7.22 -25.88 7.84
N MET A 234 -7.98 -25.33 6.89
CA MET A 234 -9.45 -25.29 6.94
C MET A 234 -10.04 -26.71 6.88
N VAL A 235 -9.55 -27.57 5.97
CA VAL A 235 -9.97 -28.98 5.86
C VAL A 235 -9.64 -29.74 7.15
N LEU A 236 -8.41 -29.62 7.67
CA LEU A 236 -8.00 -30.25 8.92
C LEU A 236 -8.80 -29.77 10.13
N THR A 237 -9.21 -28.49 10.14
CA THR A 237 -10.10 -27.95 11.18
C THR A 237 -11.44 -28.68 11.17
N ILE A 238 -12.07 -28.84 10.00
CA ILE A 238 -13.35 -29.55 9.85
C ILE A 238 -13.23 -31.03 10.27
N LEU A 239 -12.13 -31.68 9.89
CA LEU A 239 -11.92 -33.11 10.16
C LEU A 239 -11.56 -33.40 11.62
N LYS A 240 -10.70 -32.58 12.25
CA LYS A 240 -10.13 -32.86 13.58
C LYS A 240 -10.72 -32.04 14.73
N CYS A 241 -11.40 -30.93 14.46
CA CYS A 241 -11.93 -30.02 15.48
C CYS A 241 -13.47 -30.01 15.47
N ARG A 242 -14.08 -31.17 15.75
CA ARG A 242 -15.54 -31.35 15.77
C ARG A 242 -16.23 -31.02 17.11
N GLU A 243 -15.45 -30.85 18.17
CA GLU A 243 -15.98 -30.53 19.49
C GLU A 243 -16.54 -29.10 19.51
N PRO A 244 -17.75 -28.87 20.06
CA PRO A 244 -18.35 -27.55 20.10
C PRO A 244 -17.51 -26.60 20.96
N THR A 245 -17.31 -25.39 20.45
CA THR A 245 -16.54 -24.33 21.11
C THR A 245 -17.43 -23.13 21.41
N PHE A 246 -17.06 -22.34 22.42
CA PHE A 246 -17.77 -21.11 22.77
C PHE A 246 -17.31 -19.93 21.89
N VAL A 247 -17.99 -19.74 20.76
CA VAL A 247 -17.70 -18.67 19.78
C VAL A 247 -18.52 -17.41 20.08
N SER A 248 -19.68 -17.56 20.72
CA SER A 248 -20.49 -16.45 21.22
C SER A 248 -20.70 -16.53 22.73
N LEU A 249 -21.15 -15.41 23.32
CA LEU A 249 -21.66 -15.37 24.69
C LEU A 249 -22.81 -16.37 24.88
N GLY A 250 -23.73 -16.45 23.91
CA GLY A 250 -24.86 -17.36 23.98
C GLY A 250 -24.45 -18.83 24.02
N ASP A 251 -23.39 -19.24 23.32
CA ASP A 251 -22.91 -20.63 23.36
C ASP A 251 -22.53 -21.03 24.79
N ALA A 252 -21.83 -20.14 25.49
CA ALA A 252 -21.44 -20.34 26.88
C ALA A 252 -22.66 -20.35 27.80
N LEU A 253 -23.58 -19.39 27.66
CA LEU A 253 -24.79 -19.33 28.49
C LEU A 253 -25.68 -20.56 28.31
N CYS A 254 -25.88 -21.00 27.08
CA CYS A 254 -26.65 -22.21 26.81
C CYS A 254 -26.03 -23.42 27.52
N SER A 255 -24.70 -23.58 27.41
CA SER A 255 -23.99 -24.68 28.06
C SER A 255 -24.04 -24.61 29.59
N PHE A 256 -23.82 -23.44 30.20
CA PHE A 256 -23.84 -23.29 31.65
C PHE A 256 -25.25 -23.36 32.27
N LEU A 257 -26.30 -23.08 31.49
CA LEU A 257 -27.68 -23.26 31.92
C LEU A 257 -28.12 -24.73 31.88
N GLU A 258 -27.63 -25.50 30.91
CA GLU A 258 -27.90 -26.95 30.81
C GLU A 258 -27.08 -27.74 31.84
N ASP A 259 -25.80 -27.38 32.00
CA ASP A 259 -24.87 -28.03 32.92
C ASP A 259 -24.11 -26.97 33.72
N PRO A 260 -24.49 -26.68 34.99
CA PRO A 260 -23.85 -25.66 35.81
C PRO A 260 -22.39 -26.00 36.16
N ASP A 261 -21.49 -25.03 36.11
CA ASP A 261 -20.10 -25.21 36.53
C ASP A 261 -19.98 -25.26 38.07
N GLN A 262 -19.40 -26.35 38.58
CA GLN A 262 -19.24 -26.60 40.01
C GLN A 262 -18.23 -25.63 40.65
N ASN A 263 -17.21 -25.20 39.91
CA ASN A 263 -16.12 -24.37 40.45
C ASN A 263 -16.50 -22.89 40.61
N THR A 264 -17.65 -22.47 40.08
CA THR A 264 -18.18 -21.10 40.19
C THR A 264 -19.50 -21.05 40.94
N LEU A 265 -19.92 -22.16 41.55
CA LEU A 265 -21.17 -22.28 42.28
C LEU A 265 -21.20 -21.30 43.46
N GLY A 266 -22.26 -20.51 43.57
CA GLY A 266 -22.42 -19.49 44.61
C GLY A 266 -21.63 -18.20 44.38
N MET A 267 -20.85 -18.08 43.29
CA MET A 267 -20.11 -16.87 42.92
C MET A 267 -20.95 -15.91 42.07
N CYS A 268 -22.25 -15.78 42.38
CA CYS A 268 -23.17 -14.95 41.63
C CYS A 268 -22.66 -13.49 41.58
N ILE A 269 -22.61 -12.91 40.38
CA ILE A 269 -22.23 -11.50 40.16
C ILE A 269 -20.74 -11.20 40.45
N ALA A 270 -19.90 -12.23 40.53
CA ALA A 270 -18.46 -12.02 40.63
C ALA A 270 -17.94 -11.23 39.42
N ARG A 271 -17.13 -10.20 39.69
CA ARG A 271 -16.49 -9.40 38.64
C ARG A 271 -15.13 -9.95 38.31
N LYS A 272 -14.65 -9.62 37.12
CA LYS A 272 -13.33 -10.03 36.64
C LYS A 272 -12.21 -9.63 37.62
N GLU A 273 -12.28 -8.43 38.21
CA GLU A 273 -11.25 -7.95 39.15
C GLU A 273 -11.11 -8.85 40.39
N GLU A 274 -12.18 -9.55 40.76
CA GLU A 274 -12.18 -10.47 41.91
C GLU A 274 -11.46 -11.79 41.59
N PHE A 275 -11.33 -12.14 40.31
CA PHE A 275 -10.62 -13.33 39.83
C PHE A 275 -9.14 -13.06 39.48
N ASP A 276 -8.68 -11.80 39.54
CA ASP A 276 -7.31 -11.45 39.12
C ASP A 276 -6.23 -12.01 40.08
N ASN A 277 -6.56 -12.19 41.37
CA ASN A 277 -5.62 -12.67 42.39
C ASN A 277 -5.95 -14.09 42.90
N ALA A 278 -7.23 -14.42 43.08
CA ALA A 278 -7.69 -15.70 43.61
C ALA A 278 -9.09 -16.03 43.11
N TRP A 279 -9.52 -17.28 43.24
CA TRP A 279 -10.93 -17.63 43.05
C TRP A 279 -11.74 -17.02 44.22
N PRO A 280 -12.78 -16.22 43.96
CA PRO A 280 -13.54 -15.56 45.01
C PRO A 280 -14.38 -16.56 45.78
N ASP A 281 -14.57 -16.33 47.08
CA ASP A 281 -15.46 -17.16 47.88
C ASP A 281 -16.92 -17.04 47.40
N GLY A 282 -17.62 -18.17 47.38
CA GLY A 282 -19.05 -18.23 47.11
C GLY A 282 -19.85 -17.61 48.26
N GLY A 283 -20.88 -16.82 47.92
CA GLY A 283 -21.72 -16.21 48.93
C GLY A 283 -22.66 -15.13 48.40
N PRO A 284 -23.68 -14.74 49.19
CA PRO A 284 -24.62 -13.70 48.80
C PRO A 284 -23.91 -12.34 48.71
N LYS A 285 -23.98 -11.69 47.53
CA LYS A 285 -23.47 -10.34 47.30
C LYS A 285 -24.61 -9.37 47.06
N ARG A 286 -24.55 -8.20 47.71
CA ARG A 286 -25.54 -7.12 47.49
C ARG A 286 -25.32 -6.52 46.09
N TRP A 287 -26.34 -6.62 45.24
CA TRP A 287 -26.35 -5.92 43.95
C TRP A 287 -26.34 -4.41 44.17
N LYS A 288 -25.39 -3.73 43.54
CA LYS A 288 -25.32 -2.26 43.48
C LYS A 288 -25.36 -1.87 42.02
N GLU A 289 -26.43 -1.20 41.62
CA GLU A 289 -26.54 -0.69 40.27
C GLU A 289 -25.47 0.37 40.03
N LYS A 290 -24.67 0.17 38.98
CA LYS A 290 -23.68 1.12 38.51
C LYS A 290 -23.85 1.28 37.01
N LYS A 291 -23.83 2.54 36.56
CA LYS A 291 -23.75 2.86 35.14
C LYS A 291 -22.30 2.79 34.73
N HIS A 292 -22.03 2.07 33.64
CA HIS A 292 -20.70 1.88 33.09
C HIS A 292 -20.68 2.36 31.65
N PHE A 293 -19.58 2.96 31.23
CA PHE A 293 -19.36 3.22 29.81
C PHE A 293 -18.97 1.92 29.10
N ARG A 294 -19.35 1.78 27.82
CA ARG A 294 -19.09 0.55 27.07
C ARG A 294 -17.61 0.21 26.93
N TYR A 295 -16.74 1.21 26.88
CA TYR A 295 -15.30 0.98 26.75
C TYR A 295 -14.71 0.28 27.98
N GLU A 296 -15.34 0.38 29.16
CA GLU A 296 -14.90 -0.30 30.38
C GLU A 296 -14.88 -1.83 30.19
N ALA A 297 -15.77 -2.36 29.35
CA ALA A 297 -15.80 -3.79 29.02
C ALA A 297 -14.53 -4.29 28.31
N VAL A 298 -13.80 -3.40 27.64
CA VAL A 298 -12.55 -3.75 26.93
C VAL A 298 -11.39 -3.86 27.92
N GLY A 299 -11.42 -3.05 28.99
CA GLY A 299 -10.34 -2.81 29.94
C GLY A 299 -9.44 -1.63 29.50
N LEU A 300 -9.07 -0.78 30.47
CA LEU A 300 -8.37 0.49 30.22
C LEU A 300 -7.02 0.31 29.51
N GLN A 301 -6.19 -0.64 29.95
CA GLN A 301 -4.89 -0.91 29.33
C GLN A 301 -5.01 -1.29 27.85
N ARG A 302 -6.01 -2.12 27.51
CA ARG A 302 -6.25 -2.55 26.13
C ARG A 302 -6.82 -1.41 25.30
N TRP A 303 -7.71 -0.60 25.88
CA TRP A 303 -8.24 0.60 25.22
C TRP A 303 -7.13 1.60 24.89
N ILE A 304 -6.28 1.95 25.87
CA ILE A 304 -5.15 2.86 25.67
C ILE A 304 -4.19 2.26 24.65
N GLY A 305 -3.70 1.02 24.87
CA GLY A 305 -2.72 0.41 23.97
C GLY A 305 -3.19 0.31 22.52
N SER A 306 -4.48 0.01 22.28
CA SER A 306 -5.05 -0.07 20.93
C SER A 306 -5.06 1.30 20.23
N ASN A 307 -5.45 2.35 20.95
CA ASN A 307 -5.46 3.71 20.40
C ASN A 307 -4.05 4.29 20.29
N THR A 308 -3.13 3.94 21.19
CA THR A 308 -1.69 4.28 21.07
C THR A 308 -1.09 3.64 19.82
N MET A 309 -1.41 2.37 19.51
CA MET A 309 -0.94 1.73 18.28
C MET A 309 -1.42 2.48 17.03
N CYS A 310 -2.69 2.91 17.02
CA CYS A 310 -3.24 3.73 15.94
C CYS A 310 -2.52 5.10 15.84
N ALA A 311 -2.32 5.79 16.97
CA ALA A 311 -1.62 7.06 17.01
C ALA A 311 -0.16 6.95 16.53
N VAL A 312 0.57 5.90 16.95
CA VAL A 312 1.94 5.64 16.49
C VAL A 312 1.98 5.38 14.99
N ALA A 313 1.03 4.59 14.45
CA ALA A 313 0.94 4.34 13.02
C ALA A 313 0.69 5.64 12.23
N LEU A 314 -0.22 6.49 12.70
CA LEU A 314 -0.50 7.79 12.08
C LEU A 314 0.72 8.73 12.14
N VAL A 315 1.39 8.82 13.29
CA VAL A 315 2.62 9.63 13.42
C VAL A 315 3.72 9.13 12.49
N ALA A 316 3.93 7.81 12.42
CA ALA A 316 4.92 7.23 11.53
C ALA A 316 4.61 7.53 10.05
N LEU A 317 3.34 7.41 9.63
CA LEU A 317 2.90 7.77 8.28
C LEU A 317 3.08 9.27 8.00
N SER A 318 2.74 10.15 8.95
CA SER A 318 2.95 11.59 8.80
C SER A 318 4.42 11.98 8.70
N LEU A 319 5.30 11.33 9.48
CA LEU A 319 6.74 11.55 9.40
C LEU A 319 7.32 11.02 8.07
N ALA A 320 6.88 9.85 7.62
CA ALA A 320 7.28 9.30 6.33
C ALA A 320 6.82 10.18 5.17
N LEU A 321 5.58 10.69 5.21
CA LEU A 321 5.07 11.63 4.22
C LEU A 321 5.87 12.94 4.23
N LYS A 322 6.17 13.50 5.41
CA LYS A 322 7.01 14.69 5.53
C LYS A 322 8.41 14.46 4.94
N TYR A 323 9.00 13.30 5.22
CA TYR A 323 10.29 12.92 4.67
C TYR A 323 10.22 12.80 3.14
N ALA A 324 9.20 12.13 2.59
CA ALA A 324 9.00 12.01 1.15
C ALA A 324 8.89 13.39 0.50
N ILE A 325 7.98 14.26 0.97
CA ILE A 325 7.80 15.62 0.44
C ILE A 325 9.13 16.38 0.42
N HIS A 326 9.92 16.30 1.49
CA HIS A 326 11.19 17.03 1.58
C HIS A 326 12.26 16.57 0.59
N TYR A 327 12.27 15.27 0.24
CA TYR A 327 13.32 14.68 -0.60
C TYR A 327 12.89 14.43 -2.05
N THR A 328 11.60 14.40 -2.36
CA THR A 328 11.10 14.04 -3.69
C THR A 328 10.37 15.17 -4.40
N THR A 329 9.92 16.21 -3.68
CA THR A 329 9.11 17.30 -4.27
C THR A 329 9.59 18.68 -3.81
N THR A 330 9.43 19.69 -4.64
CA THR A 330 9.54 21.12 -4.29
C THR A 330 8.20 21.70 -3.80
N ALA A 331 7.13 20.91 -3.86
CA ALA A 331 5.77 21.29 -3.46
C ALA A 331 5.72 21.81 -2.02
N SER A 332 5.26 23.05 -1.86
CA SER A 332 5.21 23.74 -0.57
C SER A 332 3.80 23.87 0.02
N ASP A 333 2.77 23.58 -0.77
CA ASP A 333 1.37 23.71 -0.40
C ASP A 333 0.52 22.48 -0.79
N ILE A 334 -0.68 22.38 -0.20
CA ILE A 334 -1.56 21.22 -0.39
C ILE A 334 -2.07 21.14 -1.83
N LYS A 335 -2.23 22.28 -2.52
CA LYS A 335 -2.75 22.31 -3.88
C LYS A 335 -1.75 21.70 -4.85
N THR A 336 -0.48 22.11 -4.80
CA THR A 336 0.58 21.50 -5.64
C THR A 336 0.75 20.01 -5.36
N LEU A 337 0.68 19.59 -4.09
CA LEU A 337 0.70 18.16 -3.74
C LEU A 337 -0.51 17.39 -4.30
N TRP A 338 -1.69 18.01 -4.36
CA TRP A 338 -2.87 17.40 -4.95
C TRP A 338 -2.78 17.34 -6.49
N ASP A 339 -2.13 18.32 -7.10
CA ASP A 339 -1.90 18.39 -8.54
C ASP A 339 -0.91 17.33 -9.05
N LEU A 340 -0.09 16.73 -8.17
CA LEU A 340 0.69 15.52 -8.47
C LEU A 340 -0.21 14.30 -8.80
N ARG A 341 -1.51 14.40 -8.50
CA ARG A 341 -2.57 13.41 -8.74
C ARG A 341 -2.38 12.10 -7.97
N PHE A 342 -3.47 11.35 -7.86
CA PHE A 342 -3.52 10.08 -7.13
C PHE A 342 -3.19 8.92 -8.08
N SER A 343 -2.32 8.00 -7.65
CA SER A 343 -1.89 6.81 -8.40
C SER A 343 -1.10 7.08 -9.70
N THR A 344 -0.67 8.32 -9.91
CA THR A 344 0.13 8.71 -11.08
C THR A 344 1.62 8.63 -10.77
N VAL A 345 2.36 8.03 -11.69
CA VAL A 345 3.83 7.94 -11.59
C VAL A 345 4.40 9.20 -12.22
N THR A 346 5.11 9.98 -11.40
CA THR A 346 5.87 11.16 -11.81
C THR A 346 7.28 11.04 -11.27
N SER A 347 8.23 11.78 -11.85
CA SER A 347 9.62 11.82 -11.35
C SER A 347 9.68 12.25 -9.88
N ALA A 348 8.77 13.14 -9.46
CA ALA A 348 8.65 13.67 -8.10
C ALA A 348 7.92 12.73 -7.11
N SER A 349 7.19 11.71 -7.60
CA SER A 349 6.50 10.73 -6.74
C SER A 349 7.30 9.44 -6.49
N LEU A 350 8.47 9.30 -7.12
CA LEU A 350 9.32 8.12 -6.97
C LEU A 350 10.26 8.19 -5.78
N ILE A 351 10.30 7.09 -5.02
CA ILE A 351 11.25 6.90 -3.93
C ILE A 351 12.58 6.41 -4.54
N ARG A 352 13.52 7.34 -4.71
CA ARG A 352 14.88 7.04 -5.21
C ARG A 352 15.77 6.60 -4.05
N TRP A 353 16.42 5.44 -4.20
CA TRP A 353 17.40 4.95 -3.22
C TRP A 353 18.82 5.33 -3.65
N ASN A 354 19.63 5.86 -2.74
CA ASN A 354 21.05 6.18 -3.02
C ASN A 354 21.88 4.96 -3.46
N THR A 355 21.42 3.75 -3.19
CA THR A 355 22.02 2.48 -3.64
C THR A 355 20.93 1.55 -4.17
N PRO A 356 20.53 1.67 -5.44
CA PRO A 356 19.50 0.82 -6.01
C PRO A 356 20.03 -0.61 -6.08
N ILE A 357 19.31 -1.55 -5.46
CA ILE A 357 19.58 -2.97 -5.64
C ILE A 357 18.86 -3.38 -6.90
N LEU A 358 19.58 -3.80 -7.94
CA LEU A 358 18.98 -4.21 -9.21
C LEU A 358 18.48 -5.66 -9.15
N GLY A 359 17.52 -5.98 -10.01
CA GLY A 359 16.97 -7.33 -10.16
C GLY A 359 16.09 -7.81 -9.00
N SER A 360 16.02 -9.14 -8.84
CA SER A 360 15.07 -9.78 -7.91
C SER A 360 15.20 -9.33 -6.43
N PRO A 361 16.39 -9.07 -5.87
CA PRO A 361 16.50 -8.62 -4.48
C PRO A 361 15.97 -7.20 -4.27
N GLY A 362 16.16 -6.31 -5.26
CA GLY A 362 15.60 -4.96 -5.25
C GLY A 362 14.09 -4.95 -5.34
N LEU A 363 13.55 -5.77 -6.26
CA LEU A 363 12.11 -5.99 -6.37
C LEU A 363 11.54 -6.43 -5.02
N MET A 364 12.13 -7.43 -4.35
CA MET A 364 11.66 -7.91 -3.05
C MET A 364 11.66 -6.81 -1.98
N LYS A 365 12.75 -6.03 -1.90
CA LYS A 365 12.86 -4.91 -0.95
C LYS A 365 11.74 -3.89 -1.16
N ASN A 366 11.50 -3.48 -2.40
CA ASN A 366 10.48 -2.48 -2.73
C ASN A 366 9.05 -3.02 -2.50
N VAL A 367 8.80 -4.29 -2.84
CA VAL A 367 7.51 -4.96 -2.58
C VAL A 367 7.21 -5.00 -1.09
N LEU A 368 8.18 -5.39 -0.27
CA LEU A 368 8.01 -5.46 1.19
C LEU A 368 7.77 -4.07 1.79
N LEU A 369 8.48 -3.05 1.31
CA LEU A 369 8.29 -1.68 1.79
C LEU A 369 6.89 -1.16 1.43
N ALA A 370 6.51 -1.25 0.15
CA ALA A 370 5.24 -0.73 -0.35
C ALA A 370 4.03 -1.33 0.39
N ASN A 371 4.14 -2.60 0.77
CA ASN A 371 3.06 -3.33 1.43
C ASN A 371 3.17 -3.41 2.95
N SER A 372 4.28 -2.97 3.56
CA SER A 372 4.43 -3.00 5.02
C SER A 372 3.30 -2.27 5.78
N PRO A 373 2.76 -1.13 5.31
CA PRO A 373 1.68 -0.46 6.03
C PRO A 373 0.34 -1.22 5.93
N GLN A 374 0.18 -2.10 4.93
CA GLN A 374 -1.00 -2.98 4.80
C GLN A 374 -1.08 -3.96 5.98
N ILE A 375 0.06 -4.48 6.48
CA ILE A 375 0.07 -5.32 7.70
C ILE A 375 -0.44 -4.52 8.89
N ILE A 376 0.03 -3.28 9.04
CA ILE A 376 -0.33 -2.43 10.19
C ILE A 376 -1.85 -2.18 10.19
N LEU A 377 -2.43 -1.87 9.03
CA LEU A 377 -3.89 -1.74 8.89
C LEU A 377 -4.64 -3.04 9.24
N SER A 378 -4.14 -4.20 8.81
CA SER A 378 -4.74 -5.50 9.16
C SER A 378 -4.65 -5.79 10.66
N MET A 379 -3.55 -5.42 11.32
CA MET A 379 -3.41 -5.54 12.78
C MET A 379 -4.37 -4.60 13.52
N LEU A 380 -4.50 -3.35 13.06
CA LEU A 380 -5.48 -2.39 13.58
C LEU A 380 -6.90 -2.94 13.44
N TYR A 381 -7.25 -3.53 12.29
CA TYR A 381 -8.55 -4.17 12.10
C TYR A 381 -8.82 -5.25 13.15
N ILE A 382 -7.88 -6.18 13.39
CA ILE A 382 -8.05 -7.25 14.39
C ILE A 382 -8.28 -6.65 15.79
N VAL A 383 -7.49 -5.63 16.15
CA VAL A 383 -7.57 -4.99 17.47
C VAL A 383 -8.90 -4.26 17.65
N TYR A 384 -9.32 -3.43 16.69
CA TYR A 384 -10.60 -2.74 16.77
C TYR A 384 -11.78 -3.70 16.70
N ASN A 385 -11.74 -4.71 15.83
CA ASN A 385 -12.77 -5.75 15.77
C ASN A 385 -12.98 -6.42 17.14
N ARG A 386 -11.88 -6.71 17.85
CA ARG A 386 -11.92 -7.23 19.22
C ARG A 386 -12.58 -6.24 20.19
N MET A 387 -12.22 -4.95 20.15
CA MET A 387 -12.80 -3.92 21.02
C MET A 387 -14.31 -3.81 20.83
N TYR A 388 -14.77 -3.71 19.58
CA TYR A 388 -16.19 -3.64 19.25
C TYR A 388 -16.94 -4.92 19.64
N THR A 389 -16.30 -6.08 19.50
CA THR A 389 -16.88 -7.35 19.94
C THR A 389 -17.07 -7.38 21.45
N CYS A 390 -16.06 -6.98 22.24
CA CYS A 390 -16.17 -6.84 23.70
C CYS A 390 -17.30 -5.88 24.12
N MET A 391 -17.37 -4.70 23.49
CA MET A 391 -18.43 -3.72 23.77
C MET A 391 -19.82 -4.26 23.42
N SER A 392 -19.94 -4.97 22.30
CA SER A 392 -21.21 -5.60 21.89
C SER A 392 -21.62 -6.73 22.84
N PHE A 393 -20.66 -7.55 23.29
CA PHE A 393 -20.91 -8.65 24.23
C PHE A 393 -21.37 -8.12 25.59
N SER A 394 -20.72 -7.08 26.11
CA SER A 394 -21.12 -6.43 27.35
C SER A 394 -22.53 -5.87 27.27
N LYS A 395 -22.89 -5.24 26.15
CA LYS A 395 -24.27 -4.80 25.92
C LYS A 395 -25.26 -5.96 25.89
N GLU A 396 -24.96 -7.02 25.16
CA GLU A 396 -25.84 -8.20 25.05
C GLU A 396 -26.08 -8.85 26.42
N TRP A 397 -25.03 -9.00 27.22
CA TRP A 397 -25.12 -9.48 28.60
C TRP A 397 -26.01 -8.60 29.48
N HIS A 398 -25.86 -7.29 29.38
CA HIS A 398 -26.65 -6.34 30.16
C HIS A 398 -28.13 -6.30 29.72
N ASP A 399 -28.41 -6.42 28.42
CA ASP A 399 -29.77 -6.44 27.89
C ASP A 399 -30.54 -7.68 28.39
N LEU A 400 -29.87 -8.83 28.58
CA LEU A 400 -30.45 -10.05 29.14
C LEU A 400 -30.91 -9.90 30.61
N ALA A 401 -30.28 -9.01 31.38
CA ALA A 401 -30.68 -8.77 32.76
C ALA A 401 -32.02 -7.99 32.87
N HIS A 402 -32.39 -7.24 31.84
CA HIS A 402 -33.56 -6.35 31.85
C HIS A 402 -34.68 -6.82 30.93
N ARG A 403 -34.36 -7.62 29.91
CA ARG A 403 -35.31 -8.04 28.87
C ARG A 403 -35.18 -9.54 28.63
N ARG A 404 -36.32 -10.22 28.47
CA ARG A 404 -36.35 -11.61 28.01
C ARG A 404 -36.01 -11.65 26.53
N LEU A 405 -34.78 -12.03 26.21
CA LEU A 405 -34.28 -12.14 24.84
C LEU A 405 -33.85 -13.58 24.55
N ALA A 406 -34.02 -14.02 23.31
CA ALA A 406 -33.50 -15.29 22.84
C ALA A 406 -31.96 -15.27 22.78
N LEU A 407 -31.31 -16.33 23.26
CA LEU A 407 -29.85 -16.48 23.19
C LEU A 407 -29.38 -16.60 21.74
N ARG A 408 -28.27 -15.93 21.44
CA ARG A 408 -27.60 -15.97 20.14
C ARG A 408 -26.46 -17.00 20.15
N VAL A 409 -26.65 -18.12 19.49
CA VAL A 409 -25.76 -19.30 19.53
C VAL A 409 -25.36 -19.76 18.14
N THR A 410 -24.26 -20.49 18.04
CA THR A 410 -23.73 -21.03 16.78
C THR A 410 -24.59 -22.15 16.20
N SER A 411 -25.25 -22.94 17.05
CA SER A 411 -26.16 -24.02 16.66
C SER A 411 -27.49 -23.89 17.39
N PRO A 412 -28.45 -23.09 16.87
CA PRO A 412 -29.68 -22.76 17.58
C PRO A 412 -30.64 -23.94 17.74
N ARG A 413 -31.33 -23.98 18.88
CA ARG A 413 -32.44 -24.89 19.19
C ARG A 413 -33.66 -24.10 19.67
N GLY A 414 -34.86 -24.49 19.25
CA GLY A 414 -36.11 -23.83 19.65
C GLY A 414 -36.14 -22.34 19.28
N SER A 415 -36.43 -21.47 20.24
CA SER A 415 -36.54 -20.01 20.03
C SER A 415 -35.20 -19.27 19.98
N GLN A 416 -34.06 -19.97 20.05
CA GLN A 416 -32.73 -19.37 19.97
C GLN A 416 -32.46 -18.79 18.57
N ARG A 417 -31.56 -17.81 18.50
CA ARG A 417 -31.16 -17.17 17.24
C ARG A 417 -29.77 -17.64 16.84
N SER A 418 -29.56 -17.89 15.54
CA SER A 418 -28.22 -18.15 15.02
C SER A 418 -27.32 -16.93 15.22
N THR A 419 -26.02 -17.13 15.41
CA THR A 419 -25.04 -16.04 15.29
C THR A 419 -25.06 -15.47 13.87
N TYR A 420 -24.55 -14.25 13.71
CA TYR A 420 -24.09 -13.81 12.40
C TYR A 420 -22.88 -14.69 12.01
N PHE A 421 -22.51 -14.76 10.74
CA PHE A 421 -21.31 -15.48 10.29
C PHE A 421 -20.04 -15.07 11.08
N LEU A 422 -20.07 -13.89 11.73
CA LEU A 422 -19.06 -13.33 12.63
C LEU A 422 -19.69 -12.93 14.00
N SER A 423 -18.91 -12.89 15.09
CA SER A 423 -19.44 -12.61 16.45
C SER A 423 -20.05 -11.21 16.61
N LEU A 424 -19.61 -10.25 15.81
CA LEU A 424 -20.03 -8.86 15.86
C LEU A 424 -21.31 -8.61 15.04
N PRO A 425 -22.32 -7.87 15.54
CA PRO A 425 -23.51 -7.51 14.77
C PRO A 425 -23.21 -6.71 13.50
N TYR A 426 -24.00 -6.95 12.43
CA TYR A 426 -23.81 -6.31 11.13
C TYR A 426 -23.77 -4.76 11.17
N ARG A 427 -24.54 -4.14 12.07
CA ARG A 427 -24.53 -2.67 12.28
C ARG A 427 -23.16 -2.08 12.62
N TYR A 428 -22.25 -2.89 13.19
CA TYR A 428 -20.88 -2.49 13.51
C TYR A 428 -19.89 -3.10 12.54
N LEU A 429 -20.09 -4.38 12.20
CA LEU A 429 -19.20 -5.11 11.31
C LEU A 429 -19.14 -4.49 9.92
N ILE A 430 -20.28 -4.10 9.33
CA ILE A 430 -20.33 -3.53 7.98
C ILE A 430 -19.55 -2.21 7.93
N PRO A 431 -19.82 -1.20 8.78
CA PRO A 431 -19.03 0.04 8.77
C PRO A 431 -17.53 -0.19 8.99
N ILE A 432 -17.15 -1.04 9.96
CA ILE A 432 -15.74 -1.33 10.24
C ILE A 432 -15.06 -1.99 9.04
N SER A 433 -15.75 -2.91 8.37
CA SER A 433 -15.22 -3.59 7.20
C SER A 433 -15.12 -2.65 6.01
N LEU A 434 -16.11 -1.77 5.80
CA LEU A 434 -16.06 -0.75 4.75
C LEU A 434 -14.90 0.22 4.95
N VAL A 435 -14.72 0.73 6.17
CA VAL A 435 -13.58 1.60 6.49
C VAL A 435 -12.27 0.86 6.26
N SER A 436 -12.16 -0.39 6.70
CA SER A 436 -10.96 -1.20 6.50
C SER A 436 -10.66 -1.44 5.02
N ILE A 437 -11.67 -1.79 4.21
CA ILE A 437 -11.50 -2.00 2.77
C ILE A 437 -11.09 -0.69 2.09
N ALA A 438 -11.76 0.42 2.42
CA ALA A 438 -11.44 1.72 1.85
C ALA A 438 -10.02 2.17 2.20
N THR A 439 -9.58 2.01 3.46
CA THR A 439 -8.22 2.40 3.85
C THR A 439 -7.15 1.49 3.23
N HIS A 440 -7.41 0.19 3.12
CA HIS A 440 -6.52 -0.74 2.41
C HIS A 440 -6.35 -0.36 0.94
N TRP A 441 -7.46 0.00 0.26
CA TRP A 441 -7.45 0.44 -1.13
C TRP A 441 -6.76 1.80 -1.32
N ILE A 442 -7.11 2.80 -0.50
CA ILE A 442 -6.44 4.12 -0.58
C ILE A 442 -4.93 3.96 -0.40
N LEU A 443 -4.51 3.12 0.54
CA LEU A 443 -3.09 2.86 0.79
C LEU A 443 -2.41 2.16 -0.40
N SER A 444 -3.09 1.23 -1.09
CA SER A 444 -2.50 0.55 -2.26
C SER A 444 -2.30 1.47 -3.45
N GLU A 445 -3.04 2.57 -3.52
CA GLU A 445 -2.87 3.60 -4.54
C GLU A 445 -1.92 4.73 -4.10
N SER A 446 -1.63 4.83 -2.79
CA SER A 446 -0.73 5.85 -2.22
C SER A 446 0.73 5.42 -2.21
N LEU A 447 1.00 4.13 -2.03
CA LEU A 447 2.35 3.56 -2.02
C LEU A 447 2.31 2.20 -2.73
N PHE A 448 2.79 2.18 -3.97
CA PHE A 448 2.78 1.00 -4.83
C PHE A 448 4.13 0.79 -5.51
N LEU A 449 4.32 -0.45 -5.97
CA LEU A 449 5.49 -0.80 -6.77
C LEU A 449 5.28 -0.31 -8.21
N VAL A 450 6.25 0.41 -8.72
CA VAL A 450 6.39 0.74 -10.15
C VAL A 450 7.61 0.02 -10.70
N ALA A 451 7.47 -0.56 -11.88
CA ALA A 451 8.60 -1.02 -12.68
C ALA A 451 8.70 -0.16 -13.93
N ILE A 452 9.91 0.28 -14.26
CA ILE A 452 10.20 1.09 -15.44
C ILE A 452 11.20 0.30 -16.27
N ASP A 453 10.79 -0.09 -17.46
CA ASP A 453 11.64 -0.71 -18.47
C ASP A 453 12.28 0.42 -19.28
N VAL A 454 13.58 0.62 -19.07
CA VAL A 454 14.36 1.64 -19.77
C VAL A 454 14.93 1.05 -21.06
N PHE A 455 14.73 1.73 -22.17
CA PHE A 455 15.36 1.43 -23.44
C PHE A 455 16.41 2.49 -23.74
N ASP A 456 17.68 2.10 -23.63
CA ASP A 456 18.82 2.94 -23.96
C ASP A 456 19.21 2.82 -25.44
N GLU A 457 20.06 3.74 -25.88
CA GLU A 457 20.64 3.71 -27.23
C GLU A 457 21.93 2.88 -27.34
N HIS A 458 22.39 2.28 -26.23
CA HIS A 458 23.67 1.59 -26.12
C HIS A 458 23.65 0.10 -26.51
#